data_AF-A0A537F4A7-F1
#
_entry.id   AF-A0A537F4A7-F1
#
_cell.length_a   1.000
_cell.length_b   1.000
_cell.length_c   1.000
_cell.angle_alpha   90.00
_cell.angle_beta   90.00
_cell.angle_gamma   90.00
#
_symmetry.space_group_name_H-M   'P 1'
#
loop_
_entity.id
_entity.type
_entity.pdbx_description
1 polymer ?
#
loop_
_entity_poly.entity_id
_entity_poly.type
_entity_poly.pdbx_seq_one_letter_code
_entity_poly.pdbx_strand_id
1 'polypeptide(L)'
;ENNLKLSLDEALGELQPLYEKKDVKEKPDIWIVRGQNNILDKIKETLDRTKRELLVAVPVVPEAIVTLAAPLLSIMRDRGVKVSILVTSSAGRDALRRLRSVADVRVREQMFGGGIISDSDQIILLLGEEPEKGLTLAISSDHIGLVKFGKNYFEYLWENSKPSL
;
A
#
# COMPACT_ATOMS: atom_id res chain seq x y z
N GLU A 1 -17.93 54.89 20.03
CA GLU A 1 -17.06 53.79 20.54
C GLU A 1 -17.74 52.42 20.52
N ASN A 2 -19.01 52.28 20.95
CA ASN A 2 -19.70 50.97 20.96
C ASN A 2 -19.86 50.28 19.59
N ASN A 3 -20.13 51.03 18.51
CA ASN A 3 -20.35 50.43 17.19
C ASN A 3 -19.08 49.81 16.59
N LEU A 4 -17.90 50.37 16.85
CA LEU A 4 -16.64 49.78 16.38
C LEU A 4 -16.32 48.45 17.06
N LYS A 5 -16.69 48.32 18.34
CA LYS A 5 -16.51 47.09 19.11
C LYS A 5 -17.41 45.98 18.59
N LEU A 6 -18.67 46.31 18.30
CA LEU A 6 -19.64 45.37 17.73
C LEU A 6 -19.20 44.85 16.36
N SER A 7 -18.75 45.75 15.46
CA SER A 7 -18.26 45.33 14.14
C SER A 7 -16.98 44.50 14.21
N LEU A 8 -16.12 44.72 15.22
CA LEU A 8 -14.93 43.93 15.43
C LEU A 8 -15.26 42.52 15.92
N ASP A 9 -16.19 42.40 16.87
CA ASP A 9 -16.63 41.12 17.41
C ASP A 9 -17.34 40.27 16.33
N GLU A 10 -18.10 40.91 15.44
CA GLU A 10 -18.76 40.26 14.30
C GLU A 10 -17.73 39.76 13.27
N ALA A 11 -16.76 40.60 12.89
CA ALA A 11 -15.68 40.21 11.99
C ALA A 11 -14.79 39.09 12.58
N LEU A 12 -14.52 39.12 13.90
CA LEU A 12 -13.78 38.06 14.59
C LEU A 12 -14.60 36.76 14.62
N GLY A 13 -15.91 36.84 14.85
CA GLY A 13 -16.81 35.68 14.81
C GLY A 13 -16.86 35.02 13.43
N GLU A 14 -16.81 35.80 12.35
CA GLU A 14 -16.74 35.27 10.98
C GLU A 14 -15.37 34.68 10.62
N LEU A 15 -14.28 35.27 11.13
CA LEU A 15 -12.91 34.85 10.82
C LEU A 15 -12.41 33.69 11.70
N GLN A 16 -12.94 33.54 12.91
CA GLN A 16 -12.49 32.53 13.88
C GLN A 16 -12.66 31.08 13.37
N PRO A 17 -13.79 30.68 12.75
CA PRO A 17 -13.91 29.35 12.13
C PRO A 17 -12.92 29.13 10.98
N LEU A 18 -12.53 30.18 10.24
CA LEU A 18 -11.54 30.11 9.17
C LEU A 18 -10.10 30.00 9.70
N TYR A 19 -9.82 30.62 10.85
CA TYR A 19 -8.56 30.50 11.58
C TYR A 19 -8.43 29.12 12.24
N GLU A 20 -9.48 28.64 12.91
CA GLU A 20 -9.52 27.30 13.53
C GLU A 20 -9.42 26.18 12.47
N LYS A 21 -10.02 26.36 11.28
CA LYS A 21 -9.80 25.45 10.14
C LYS A 21 -8.37 25.49 9.60
N LYS A 22 -7.64 26.59 9.76
CA LYS A 22 -6.26 26.74 9.24
C LYS A 22 -5.22 25.95 10.05
N ASP A 23 -5.49 25.65 11.32
CA ASP A 23 -4.61 24.79 12.14
C ASP A 23 -4.84 23.29 11.92
N VAL A 24 -5.91 22.90 11.22
CA VAL A 24 -5.99 21.58 10.59
C VAL A 24 -5.28 21.67 9.24
N LYS A 25 -3.95 21.78 9.28
CA LYS A 25 -3.14 21.26 8.18
C LYS A 25 -3.57 19.81 8.04
N GLU A 26 -4.42 19.49 7.07
CA GLU A 26 -4.63 18.09 6.67
C GLU A 26 -3.23 17.53 6.47
N LYS A 27 -2.78 16.68 7.39
CA LYS A 27 -1.61 15.85 7.13
C LYS A 27 -2.00 15.08 5.86
N PRO A 28 -1.21 15.15 4.79
CA PRO A 28 -1.58 14.43 3.60
C PRO A 28 -1.53 12.95 3.94
N ASP A 29 -2.68 12.30 4.08
CA ASP A 29 -2.79 10.85 4.30
C ASP A 29 -2.40 10.07 3.03
N ILE A 30 -1.95 10.76 1.97
CA ILE A 30 -1.61 10.22 0.66
C ILE A 30 -0.30 10.86 0.18
N TRP A 31 0.70 10.04 -0.12
CA TRP A 31 1.99 10.43 -0.68
C TRP A 31 2.18 9.81 -2.06
N ILE A 32 2.54 10.65 -3.04
CA ILE A 32 2.97 10.19 -4.36
C ILE A 32 4.48 9.91 -4.30
N VAL A 33 4.85 8.66 -4.50
CA VAL A 33 6.25 8.20 -4.54
C VAL A 33 6.65 8.02 -5.99
N ARG A 34 7.71 8.72 -6.42
CA ARG A 34 8.19 8.72 -7.82
C ARG A 34 9.58 8.13 -7.91
N GLY A 35 9.80 7.34 -8.95
CA GLY A 35 11.08 6.73 -9.25
C GLY A 35 11.30 5.41 -8.51
N GLN A 36 11.90 4.45 -9.21
CA GLN A 36 12.02 3.07 -8.78
C GLN A 36 12.68 2.91 -7.41
N ASN A 37 13.79 3.62 -7.15
CA ASN A 37 14.51 3.52 -5.88
C ASN A 37 13.66 4.00 -4.70
N ASN A 38 12.99 5.15 -4.83
CA ASN A 38 12.13 5.68 -3.77
C ASN A 38 10.95 4.74 -3.50
N ILE A 39 10.40 4.10 -4.53
CA ILE A 39 9.34 3.11 -4.38
C ILE A 39 9.86 1.88 -3.64
N LEU A 40 11.02 1.35 -4.02
CA LEU A 40 11.64 0.20 -3.33
C LEU A 40 11.97 0.52 -1.87
N ASP A 41 12.50 1.71 -1.59
CA ASP A 41 12.76 2.18 -0.22
C ASP A 41 11.48 2.27 0.58
N LYS A 42 10.38 2.75 -0.03
CA LYS A 42 9.07 2.81 0.63
C LYS A 42 8.52 1.42 0.93
N ILE A 43 8.62 0.49 -0.01
CA ILE A 43 8.22 -0.90 0.19
C ILE A 43 9.03 -1.51 1.34
N LYS A 44 10.35 -1.33 1.34
CA LYS A 44 11.22 -1.83 2.42
C LYS A 44 10.86 -1.25 3.78
N GLU A 45 10.64 0.07 3.86
CA GLU A 45 10.17 0.73 5.08
C GLU A 45 8.86 0.13 5.60
N THR A 46 7.91 -0.14 4.70
CA THR A 46 6.63 -0.79 5.04
C THR A 46 6.83 -2.21 5.55
N LEU A 47 7.62 -3.04 4.84
CA LEU A 47 7.91 -4.42 5.24
C LEU A 47 8.60 -4.51 6.61
N ASP A 48 9.51 -3.59 6.91
CA ASP A 48 10.22 -3.54 8.19
C ASP A 48 9.28 -3.21 9.36
N ARG A 49 8.20 -2.48 9.10
CA ARG A 49 7.20 -2.06 10.11
C ARG A 49 6.06 -3.03 10.30
N THR A 50 5.79 -3.92 9.34
CA THR A 50 4.70 -4.90 9.41
C THR A 50 4.90 -5.91 10.55
N LYS A 51 3.87 -6.13 11.36
CA LYS A 51 3.91 -6.97 12.57
C LYS A 51 2.89 -8.12 12.57
N ARG A 52 1.79 -8.03 11.84
CA ARG A 52 0.66 -8.97 11.91
C ARG A 52 0.37 -9.60 10.55
N GLU A 53 0.16 -8.78 9.53
CA GLU A 53 -0.25 -9.23 8.21
C GLU A 53 0.36 -8.41 7.09
N LEU A 54 0.77 -9.10 6.03
CA LEU A 54 1.20 -8.51 4.78
C LEU A 54 0.37 -9.10 3.64
N LEU A 55 -0.35 -8.25 2.92
CA LEU A 55 -1.12 -8.63 1.73
C LEU A 55 -0.45 -8.01 0.51
N VAL A 56 -0.11 -8.83 -0.48
CA VAL A 56 0.65 -8.39 -1.65
C VAL A 56 -0.05 -8.86 -2.91
N ALA A 57 -0.45 -7.95 -3.79
CA ALA A 57 -0.92 -8.28 -5.12
C ALA A 57 0.07 -7.71 -6.13
N VAL A 58 0.70 -8.56 -6.94
CA VAL A 58 1.64 -8.11 -7.97
C VAL A 58 1.32 -8.82 -9.28
N PRO A 59 0.76 -8.10 -10.27
CA PRO A 59 0.42 -8.66 -11.58
C PRO A 59 1.60 -9.34 -12.26
N VAL A 60 2.76 -8.70 -12.28
CA VAL A 60 3.99 -9.21 -12.90
C VAL A 60 5.12 -9.17 -11.89
N VAL A 61 5.68 -10.34 -11.55
CA VAL A 61 6.80 -10.44 -10.62
C VAL A 61 8.01 -11.11 -11.28
N PRO A 62 9.09 -10.37 -11.56
CA PRO A 62 10.33 -10.96 -12.08
C PRO A 62 11.01 -11.87 -11.05
N GLU A 63 11.62 -12.96 -11.51
CA GLU A 63 12.37 -13.92 -10.66
C GLU A 63 13.44 -13.23 -9.79
N ALA A 64 14.11 -12.21 -10.35
CA ALA A 64 15.12 -11.44 -9.64
C ALA A 64 14.53 -10.73 -8.40
N ILE A 65 13.31 -10.20 -8.52
CA ILE A 65 12.61 -9.55 -7.39
C ILE A 65 12.21 -10.60 -6.35
N VAL A 66 11.72 -11.77 -6.77
CA VAL A 66 11.41 -12.87 -5.83
C VAL A 66 12.65 -13.32 -5.07
N THR A 67 13.79 -13.44 -5.75
CA THR A 67 15.05 -13.84 -5.13
C THR A 67 15.51 -12.85 -4.06
N LEU A 68 15.33 -11.55 -4.29
CA LEU A 68 15.67 -10.50 -3.33
C LEU A 68 14.66 -10.41 -2.17
N ALA A 69 13.37 -10.62 -2.44
CA ALA A 69 12.31 -10.48 -1.44
C ALA A 69 12.17 -11.72 -0.54
N ALA A 70 12.45 -12.92 -1.05
CA ALA A 70 12.21 -14.17 -0.32
C ALA A 70 12.88 -14.24 1.07
N PRO A 71 14.15 -13.80 1.27
CA PRO A 71 14.74 -13.77 2.61
C PRO A 71 13.99 -12.86 3.58
N LEU A 72 13.55 -11.67 3.13
CA LEU A 72 12.79 -10.74 3.96
C LEU A 72 11.43 -11.33 4.36
N LEU A 73 10.73 -11.96 3.40
CA LEU A 73 9.47 -12.64 3.65
C LEU A 73 9.64 -13.82 4.63
N SER A 74 10.73 -14.58 4.53
CA SER A 74 11.05 -15.64 5.49
C SER A 74 11.21 -15.08 6.90
N ILE A 75 11.97 -14.00 7.07
CA ILE A 75 12.17 -13.35 8.37
C ILE A 75 10.84 -12.80 8.94
N MET A 76 9.95 -12.29 8.08
CA MET A 76 8.61 -11.86 8.51
C MET A 76 7.78 -13.04 9.01
N ARG A 77 7.79 -14.15 8.26
CA ARG A 77 7.09 -15.39 8.64
C ARG A 77 7.62 -15.96 9.95
N ASP A 78 8.94 -15.98 10.15
CA ASP A 78 9.58 -16.47 11.38
C ASP A 78 9.20 -15.61 12.60
N ARG A 79 8.91 -14.32 12.39
CA ARG A 79 8.35 -13.39 13.41
C ARG A 79 6.85 -13.57 13.65
N GLY A 80 6.19 -14.48 12.93
CA GLY A 80 4.75 -14.73 13.04
C GLY A 80 3.86 -13.83 12.18
N VAL A 81 4.43 -13.07 11.24
CA VAL A 81 3.64 -12.26 10.30
C VAL A 81 2.98 -13.17 9.26
N LYS A 82 1.66 -13.02 9.07
CA LYS A 82 0.93 -13.73 8.02
C LYS A 82 1.16 -13.04 6.68
N VAL A 83 1.74 -13.76 5.71
CA VAL A 83 2.04 -13.23 4.38
C VAL A 83 1.17 -13.90 3.32
N SER A 84 0.34 -13.12 2.63
CA SER A 84 -0.55 -13.57 1.56
C SER A 84 -0.18 -12.87 0.25
N ILE A 85 0.13 -13.64 -0.80
CA ILE A 85 0.62 -13.11 -2.07
C ILE A 85 -0.28 -13.57 -3.23
N LEU A 86 -0.81 -12.61 -3.99
CA LEU A 86 -1.47 -12.82 -5.26
C LEU A 86 -0.52 -12.47 -6.41
N VAL A 87 -0.44 -13.38 -7.37
CA VAL A 87 0.30 -13.20 -8.63
C VAL A 87 -0.56 -13.64 -9.82
N THR A 88 -0.18 -13.23 -11.04
CA THR A 88 -0.84 -13.76 -12.24
C THR A 88 -0.26 -15.09 -12.70
N SER A 89 -0.96 -15.79 -13.60
CA SER A 89 -0.51 -17.03 -14.25
C SER A 89 0.75 -16.83 -15.12
N SER A 90 1.16 -15.58 -15.37
CA SER A 90 2.44 -15.26 -16.03
C SER A 90 3.67 -15.47 -15.13
N ALA A 91 3.50 -15.66 -13.83
CA ALA A 91 4.61 -15.90 -12.91
C ALA A 91 5.33 -17.22 -13.23
N GLY A 92 6.67 -17.17 -13.26
CA GLY A 92 7.51 -18.34 -13.52
C GLY A 92 7.35 -19.45 -12.45
N ARG A 93 7.58 -20.70 -12.85
CA ARG A 93 7.48 -21.85 -11.94
C ARG A 93 8.45 -21.77 -10.75
N ASP A 94 9.65 -21.27 -10.97
CA ASP A 94 10.66 -21.15 -9.90
C ASP A 94 10.30 -20.03 -8.92
N ALA A 95 9.86 -18.87 -9.41
CA ALA A 95 9.28 -17.79 -8.62
C ALA A 95 8.15 -18.29 -7.73
N LEU A 96 7.18 -19.00 -8.31
CA LEU A 96 6.07 -19.58 -7.55
C LEU A 96 6.55 -20.55 -6.47
N ARG A 97 7.49 -21.46 -6.80
CA ARG A 97 8.06 -22.40 -5.83
C ARG A 97 8.73 -21.67 -4.67
N ARG A 98 9.51 -20.63 -4.95
CA ARG A 98 10.24 -19.84 -3.94
C ARG A 98 9.30 -19.00 -3.08
N LEU A 99 8.25 -18.41 -3.66
CA LEU A 99 7.25 -17.67 -2.89
C LEU A 99 6.47 -18.59 -1.94
N ARG A 100 6.09 -19.79 -2.41
CA ARG A 100 5.36 -20.78 -1.59
C ARG A 100 6.13 -21.27 -0.37
N SER A 101 7.47 -21.24 -0.40
CA SER A 101 8.25 -21.63 0.77
C SER A 101 8.22 -20.59 1.89
N VAL A 102 7.82 -19.34 1.59
CA VAL A 102 7.87 -18.21 2.51
C VAL A 102 6.52 -17.50 2.73
N ALA A 103 5.48 -17.84 1.97
CA ALA A 103 4.16 -17.19 2.04
C ALA A 103 3.04 -18.09 1.51
N ASP A 104 1.79 -17.74 1.85
CA ASP A 104 0.61 -18.27 1.18
C ASP A 104 0.49 -17.61 -0.19
N VAL A 105 0.43 -18.41 -1.26
CA VAL A 105 0.44 -17.90 -2.64
C VAL A 105 -0.78 -18.39 -3.42
N ARG A 106 -1.51 -17.46 -4.04
CA ARG A 106 -2.60 -17.76 -4.97
C ARG A 106 -2.37 -17.12 -6.33
N VAL A 107 -2.94 -17.74 -7.36
CA VAL A 107 -2.75 -17.36 -8.76
C VAL A 107 -4.09 -16.95 -9.37
N ARG A 108 -4.04 -15.88 -10.19
CA ARG A 108 -5.16 -15.41 -11.01
C ARG A 108 -4.76 -15.32 -12.47
N GLU A 109 -5.72 -15.37 -13.39
CA GLU A 109 -5.43 -15.12 -14.81
C GLU A 109 -5.10 -13.65 -15.08
N GLN A 110 -5.80 -12.74 -14.39
CA GLN A 110 -5.63 -11.31 -14.58
C GLN A 110 -5.82 -10.56 -13.26
N MET A 111 -5.04 -9.49 -13.10
CA MET A 111 -5.16 -8.50 -12.03
C MET A 111 -4.96 -7.12 -12.64
N PHE A 112 -5.61 -6.12 -12.07
CA PHE A 112 -5.49 -4.73 -12.50
C PHE A 112 -4.74 -3.95 -11.43
N GLY A 113 -3.49 -3.60 -11.75
CA GLY A 113 -2.57 -2.95 -10.81
C GLY A 113 -2.10 -3.88 -9.70
N GLY A 114 -1.01 -3.48 -9.05
CA GLY A 114 -0.46 -4.13 -7.88
C GLY A 114 -0.54 -3.25 -6.66
N GLY A 115 -0.29 -3.86 -5.51
CA GLY A 115 -0.25 -3.15 -4.25
C GLY A 115 0.19 -4.01 -3.09
N ILE A 116 0.51 -3.32 -2.00
CA ILE A 116 0.99 -3.88 -0.74
C ILE A 116 0.16 -3.27 0.37
N ILE A 117 -0.36 -4.10 1.27
CA ILE A 117 -1.09 -3.67 2.47
C ILE A 117 -0.39 -4.28 3.66
N SER A 118 -0.01 -3.43 4.61
CA SER A 118 0.57 -3.81 5.89
C SER A 118 -0.48 -3.61 6.98
N ASP A 119 -0.64 -4.59 7.86
CA ASP A 119 -1.31 -4.50 9.17
C ASP A 119 -2.71 -3.84 9.22
N SER A 120 -3.39 -3.69 8.07
CA SER A 120 -4.56 -2.82 7.90
C SER A 120 -4.32 -1.35 8.31
N ASP A 121 -3.07 -0.88 8.30
CA ASP A 121 -2.67 0.50 8.66
C ASP A 121 -2.09 1.29 7.48
N GLN A 122 -1.49 0.61 6.51
CA GLN A 122 -0.82 1.25 5.39
C GLN A 122 -1.08 0.50 4.10
N ILE A 123 -1.23 1.26 3.02
CA ILE A 123 -1.35 0.75 1.67
C ILE A 123 -0.34 1.44 0.75
N ILE A 124 0.28 0.66 -0.13
CA ILE A 124 1.05 1.12 -1.28
C ILE A 124 0.34 0.61 -2.53
N LEU A 125 -0.14 1.51 -3.39
CA LEU A 125 -0.67 1.20 -4.70
C LEU A 125 0.44 1.42 -5.73
N LEU A 126 0.76 0.38 -6.49
CA LEU A 126 1.76 0.43 -7.55
C LEU A 126 1.08 0.89 -8.85
N LEU A 127 1.58 1.97 -9.43
CA LEU A 127 1.02 2.60 -10.61
C LEU A 127 2.03 2.58 -11.76
N GLY A 128 1.55 2.30 -12.98
CA GLY A 128 2.41 2.30 -14.16
C GLY A 128 3.40 1.14 -14.16
N GLU A 129 2.92 -0.06 -13.84
CA GLU A 129 3.64 -1.34 -14.02
C GLU A 129 3.78 -1.66 -15.53
N GLU A 130 4.40 -0.77 -16.28
CA GLU A 130 4.78 -1.07 -17.67
C GLU A 130 5.99 -2.00 -17.64
N PRO A 131 5.94 -3.18 -18.29
CA PRO A 131 7.03 -4.16 -18.25
C PRO A 131 8.40 -3.59 -18.65
N GLU A 132 8.41 -2.59 -19.53
CA GLU A 132 9.63 -1.97 -20.07
C GLU A 132 10.17 -0.83 -19.20
N LYS A 133 9.33 -0.17 -18.40
CA LYS A 133 9.72 1.02 -17.60
C LYS A 133 9.84 0.74 -16.11
N GLY A 134 9.41 -0.44 -15.66
CA GLY A 134 9.41 -0.82 -14.25
C GLY A 134 8.47 0.06 -13.41
N LEU A 135 8.65 0.03 -12.10
CA LEU A 135 7.85 0.83 -11.16
C LEU A 135 8.24 2.31 -11.27
N THR A 136 7.38 3.12 -11.89
CA THR A 136 7.64 4.55 -12.09
C THR A 136 6.91 5.43 -11.06
N LEU A 137 5.78 4.95 -10.55
CA LEU A 137 4.90 5.69 -9.67
C LEU A 137 4.27 4.76 -8.63
N ALA A 138 4.14 5.23 -7.40
CA ALA A 138 3.32 4.59 -6.40
C ALA A 138 2.56 5.62 -5.57
N ILE A 139 1.45 5.22 -4.98
CA ILE A 139 0.73 5.98 -3.97
C ILE A 139 0.87 5.23 -2.65
N SER A 140 1.51 5.84 -1.65
CA SER A 140 1.49 5.35 -0.28
C SER A 140 0.45 6.10 0.51
N SER A 141 -0.25 5.44 1.41
CA SER A 141 -1.28 6.07 2.24
C SER A 141 -1.49 5.30 3.55
N ASP A 142 -1.80 6.03 4.62
CA ASP A 142 -2.29 5.52 5.90
C ASP A 142 -3.77 5.93 6.14
N HIS A 143 -4.43 6.50 5.12
CA HIS A 143 -5.84 6.85 5.19
C HIS A 143 -6.69 5.58 5.39
N ILE A 144 -7.38 5.50 6.52
CA ILE A 144 -8.17 4.33 6.94
C ILE A 144 -9.15 3.87 5.84
N GLY A 145 -9.79 4.82 5.16
CA GLY A 145 -10.73 4.51 4.07
C GLY A 145 -10.06 3.83 2.88
N LEU A 146 -8.84 4.26 2.51
CA LEU A 146 -8.13 3.71 1.36
C LEU A 146 -7.53 2.35 1.68
N VAL A 147 -7.00 2.18 2.90
CA VAL A 147 -6.49 0.90 3.38
C VAL A 147 -7.60 -0.15 3.43
N LYS A 148 -8.77 0.19 3.99
CA LYS A 148 -9.94 -0.69 4.02
C LYS A 148 -10.41 -1.05 2.61
N PHE A 149 -10.48 -0.07 1.71
CA PHE A 149 -10.88 -0.31 0.33
C PHE A 149 -9.93 -1.31 -0.36
N GLY A 150 -8.62 -1.07 -0.28
CA GLY A 150 -7.62 -1.97 -0.86
C GLY A 150 -7.66 -3.36 -0.25
N LYS A 151 -7.84 -3.47 1.07
CA LYS A 151 -7.95 -4.77 1.76
C LYS A 151 -9.16 -5.56 1.30
N ASN A 152 -10.34 -4.94 1.27
CA ASN A 152 -11.56 -5.59 0.79
C ASN A 152 -11.39 -6.05 -0.67
N TYR A 153 -10.75 -5.24 -1.51
CA TYR A 153 -10.46 -5.62 -2.89
C TYR A 153 -9.49 -6.81 -2.97
N PHE A 154 -8.41 -6.80 -2.18
CA PHE A 154 -7.49 -7.93 -2.08
C PHE A 154 -8.20 -9.20 -1.63
N GLU A 155 -9.02 -9.14 -0.59
CA GLU A 155 -9.76 -10.27 -0.04
C GLU A 155 -10.75 -10.85 -1.06
N TYR A 156 -11.48 -9.99 -1.77
CA TYR A 156 -12.33 -10.41 -2.89
C TYR A 156 -11.53 -11.17 -3.96
N LEU A 157 -10.36 -10.64 -4.37
CA LEU A 157 -9.50 -11.31 -5.34
C LEU A 157 -8.94 -12.63 -4.78
N TRP A 158 -8.60 -12.66 -3.50
CA TRP A 158 -8.05 -13.81 -2.81
C TRP A 158 -9.05 -14.96 -2.76
N GLU A 159 -10.25 -14.72 -2.28
CA GLU A 159 -11.33 -15.73 -2.18
C GLU A 159 -11.67 -16.33 -3.54
N ASN A 160 -11.65 -15.52 -4.60
CA ASN A 160 -11.97 -15.93 -5.96
C ASN A 160 -10.74 -16.40 -6.76
N SER A 161 -9.62 -16.73 -6.12
CA SER A 161 -8.37 -17.16 -6.79
C SER A 161 -8.04 -18.63 -6.52
N LYS A 162 -7.25 -19.23 -7.42
CA LYS A 162 -6.85 -20.63 -7.29
C LYS A 162 -5.62 -20.71 -6.39
N PRO A 163 -5.56 -21.66 -5.43
CA PRO A 163 -4.31 -22.00 -4.76
C PRO A 163 -3.24 -22.31 -5.80
N SER A 164 -2.03 -21.82 -5.58
CA SER A 164 -0.92 -22.17 -6.43
C SER A 164 -0.52 -23.62 -6.10
N LEU A 165 -0.95 -24.58 -6.92
CA LEU A 165 -0.62 -26.02 -6.83
C LEU A 165 0.76 -26.32 -7.41
#